data_AF-A0A419SJP0-F1
#
_entry.id   AF-A0A419SJP0-F1
#
_cell.length_a   1.000
_cell.length_b   1.000
_cell.length_c   1.000
_cell.angle_alpha   90.00
_cell.angle_beta   90.00
_cell.angle_gamma   90.00
#
_symmetry.space_group_name_H-M   'P 1'
#
loop_
_entity.id
_entity.type
_entity.pdbx_description
1 polymer ?
#
loop_
_entity_poly.entity_id
_entity_poly.type
_entity_poly.pdbx_seq_one_letter_code
_entity_poly.pdbx_strand_id
1 'polypeptide(L)'
;MLQEKEELFQQYYKTTFLAVSSSDPEEIVTFVNKREELIEKIQEINATGTTEFNEKTKQIIHNILVLEADLISKMEKLKQDAQEQISSLNGAKKLRSQYEQMYTMTDGAFYDKRG
;
A
#
# COMPACT_ATOMS: atom_id res chain seq x y z
N MET A 1 -25.21 -18.72 9.86
CA MET A 1 -25.39 -17.94 8.62
C MET A 1 -25.51 -16.44 8.87
N LEU A 2 -26.62 -15.89 9.40
CA LEU A 2 -26.72 -14.42 9.58
C LEU A 2 -25.70 -13.84 10.59
N GLN A 3 -25.52 -14.52 11.74
CA GLN A 3 -24.56 -14.11 12.77
C GLN A 3 -23.11 -14.21 12.29
N GLU A 4 -22.76 -15.33 11.64
CA GLU A 4 -21.43 -15.56 11.05
C GLU A 4 -21.08 -14.50 9.99
N LYS A 5 -22.05 -14.13 9.15
CA LYS A 5 -21.93 -13.04 8.18
C LYS A 5 -21.63 -11.70 8.87
N GLU A 6 -22.38 -11.38 9.93
CA GLU A 6 -22.16 -10.17 10.72
C GLU A 6 -20.75 -10.14 11.35
N GLU A 7 -20.29 -11.28 11.87
CA GLU A 7 -18.95 -11.42 12.43
C GLU A 7 -17.85 -11.20 11.38
N LEU A 8 -18.04 -11.67 10.15
CA LEU A 8 -17.09 -11.39 9.06
C LEU A 8 -17.05 -9.91 8.70
N PHE A 9 -18.19 -9.22 8.62
CA PHE A 9 -18.21 -7.77 8.38
C PHE A 9 -17.57 -6.99 9.53
N GLN A 10 -17.75 -7.42 10.78
CA GLN A 10 -17.06 -6.83 11.93
C GLN A 10 -15.54 -7.02 11.85
N GLN A 11 -15.08 -8.22 11.47
CA GLN A 11 -13.66 -8.49 11.27
C GLN A 11 -13.08 -7.67 10.12
N TYR A 12 -13.84 -7.55 9.03
CA TYR A 12 -13.45 -6.73 7.89
C TYR A 12 -13.30 -5.27 8.30
N TYR A 13 -14.31 -4.70 8.95
CA TYR A 13 -14.28 -3.35 9.51
C TYR A 13 -13.06 -3.13 10.41
N LYS A 14 -12.82 -4.02 11.38
CA LYS A 14 -11.68 -3.91 12.29
C LYS A 14 -10.36 -3.93 11.54
N THR A 15 -10.23 -4.80 10.54
CA THR A 15 -8.99 -4.92 9.77
C THR A 15 -8.76 -3.69 8.89
N THR A 16 -9.81 -3.15 8.25
CA THR A 16 -9.72 -1.88 7.50
C THR A 16 -9.34 -0.72 8.43
N PHE A 17 -9.94 -0.63 9.62
CA PHE A 17 -9.59 0.40 10.61
C PHE A 17 -8.12 0.31 11.03
N LEU A 18 -7.60 -0.90 11.28
CA LEU A 18 -6.19 -1.12 11.62
C LEU A 18 -5.26 -0.72 10.47
N ALA A 19 -5.60 -1.05 9.22
CA ALA A 19 -4.83 -0.63 8.05
C ALA A 19 -4.78 0.91 7.92
N VAL A 20 -5.91 1.58 8.10
CA VAL A 20 -5.99 3.05 8.08
C VAL A 20 -5.18 3.66 9.23
N SER A 21 -5.17 3.03 10.40
CA SER A 21 -4.52 3.56 11.61
C SER A 21 -3.02 3.25 11.69
N SER A 22 -2.54 2.18 11.05
CA SER A 22 -1.13 1.78 11.15
C SER A 22 -0.21 2.75 10.43
N SER A 23 0.91 3.12 11.05
CA SER A 23 1.95 3.93 10.40
C SER A 23 2.99 3.08 9.67
N ASP A 24 2.99 1.76 9.87
CA ASP A 24 3.97 0.85 9.30
C ASP A 24 3.48 0.27 7.96
N PRO A 25 4.19 0.54 6.84
CA PRO A 25 3.85 -0.03 5.55
C PRO A 25 3.74 -1.56 5.52
N GLU A 26 4.57 -2.28 6.29
CA GLU A 26 4.55 -3.75 6.31
C GLU A 26 3.28 -4.29 7.01
N GLU A 27 2.87 -3.65 8.09
CA GLU A 27 1.61 -3.95 8.76
C GLU A 27 0.41 -3.64 7.85
N ILE A 28 0.44 -2.51 7.13
CA ILE A 28 -0.63 -2.14 6.19
C ILE A 28 -0.82 -3.25 5.15
N VAL A 29 0.27 -3.77 4.56
CA VAL A 29 0.21 -4.88 3.60
C VAL A 29 -0.41 -6.13 4.25
N THR A 30 0.00 -6.45 5.48
CA THR A 30 -0.54 -7.59 6.22
C THR A 30 -2.06 -7.46 6.43
N PHE A 31 -2.54 -6.27 6.80
CA PHE A 31 -3.97 -6.03 6.96
C PHE A 31 -4.73 -6.08 5.64
N VAL A 32 -4.15 -5.57 4.55
CA VAL A 32 -4.77 -5.63 3.21
C VAL A 32 -4.92 -7.09 2.75
N ASN A 33 -3.90 -7.92 2.90
CA ASN A 33 -4.00 -9.35 2.55
C ASN A 33 -5.08 -10.06 3.38
N LYS A 34 -5.15 -9.75 4.68
CA LYS A 34 -6.19 -10.32 5.55
C LYS A 34 -7.61 -9.85 5.18
N ARG A 35 -7.76 -8.66 4.61
CA ARG A 35 -9.04 -8.19 4.08
C ARG A 35 -9.47 -8.97 2.85
N GLU A 36 -8.53 -9.35 1.99
CA GLU A 36 -8.81 -10.17 0.81
C GLU A 36 -9.36 -11.54 1.21
N GLU A 37 -8.73 -12.22 2.19
CA GLU A 37 -9.25 -13.47 2.76
C GLU A 37 -10.68 -13.32 3.34
N LEU A 38 -10.98 -12.17 3.94
CA LEU A 38 -12.32 -11.89 4.50
C LEU A 38 -13.34 -11.63 3.39
N ILE A 39 -12.94 -10.97 2.30
CA ILE A 39 -13.81 -10.76 1.13
C ILE A 39 -14.20 -12.09 0.52
N GLU A 40 -13.24 -13.00 0.33
CA GLU A 40 -13.50 -14.34 -0.20
C GLU A 40 -14.54 -15.08 0.65
N LYS A 41 -14.35 -15.12 1.97
CA LYS A 41 -15.31 -15.74 2.90
C LYS A 41 -16.70 -15.10 2.85
N ILE A 42 -16.76 -13.76 2.77
CA ILE A 42 -18.04 -13.04 2.66
C ILE A 42 -18.73 -13.39 1.34
N GLN A 43 -17.98 -13.50 0.24
CA GLN A 43 -18.51 -13.91 -1.07
C GLN A 43 -19.04 -15.35 -1.04
N GLU A 44 -18.31 -16.28 -0.43
CA GLU A 44 -18.73 -17.69 -0.28
C GLU A 44 -20.04 -17.81 0.52
N ILE A 45 -20.14 -17.10 1.65
CA ILE A 45 -21.37 -17.09 2.46
C ILE A 45 -22.54 -16.45 1.70
N ASN A 46 -22.28 -15.40 0.92
CA ASN A 46 -23.32 -14.78 0.09
C ASN A 46 -23.78 -15.68 -1.07
N ALA A 47 -22.90 -16.53 -1.61
CA ALA A 47 -23.23 -17.46 -2.68
C ALA A 47 -24.10 -18.64 -2.20
N THR A 48 -23.98 -19.01 -0.91
CA THR A 48 -24.63 -20.20 -0.32
C THR A 48 -25.80 -19.88 0.60
N GLY A 49 -26.00 -18.60 0.97
CA GLY A 49 -26.97 -18.17 1.98
C GLY A 49 -27.87 -17.02 1.55
N THR A 50 -28.57 -16.45 2.54
CA THR A 50 -29.51 -15.34 2.34
C THR A 50 -28.76 -14.02 2.07
N THR A 51 -29.17 -13.30 1.03
CA THR A 51 -28.65 -11.96 0.68
C THR A 51 -29.15 -10.85 1.60
N GLU A 52 -30.08 -11.14 2.51
CA GLU A 52 -30.58 -10.16 3.47
C GLU A 52 -29.50 -9.73 4.47
N PHE A 53 -29.53 -8.43 4.77
CA PHE A 53 -28.68 -7.79 5.76
C PHE A 53 -29.57 -7.11 6.79
N ASN A 54 -29.32 -7.37 8.07
CA ASN A 54 -29.96 -6.62 9.14
C ASN A 54 -29.41 -5.16 9.17
N GLU A 55 -30.12 -4.26 9.84
CA GLU A 55 -29.72 -2.84 9.92
C GLU A 55 -28.33 -2.64 10.53
N LYS A 56 -27.96 -3.48 11.51
CA LYS A 56 -26.63 -3.47 12.11
C LYS A 56 -25.53 -3.75 11.08
N THR A 57 -25.74 -4.75 10.22
CA THR A 57 -24.79 -5.12 9.17
C THR A 57 -24.71 -4.03 8.10
N LYS A 58 -25.84 -3.42 7.72
CA LYS A 58 -25.84 -2.27 6.81
C LYS A 58 -25.03 -1.10 7.36
N GLN A 59 -25.16 -0.80 8.65
CA GLN A 59 -24.38 0.24 9.31
C GLN A 59 -22.87 -0.07 9.29
N ILE A 60 -22.49 -1.33 9.54
CA ILE A 60 -21.08 -1.75 9.47
C ILE A 60 -20.54 -1.59 8.04
N ILE A 61 -21.30 -2.01 7.03
CA ILE A 61 -20.93 -1.84 5.61
C ILE A 61 -20.74 -0.35 5.28
N HIS A 62 -21.64 0.52 5.72
CA HIS A 62 -21.48 1.96 5.51
C HIS A 62 -20.18 2.48 6.14
N ASN A 63 -19.89 2.09 7.38
CA ASN A 63 -18.66 2.50 8.06
C ASN A 63 -17.40 1.95 7.36
N ILE A 64 -17.47 0.74 6.83
CA ILE A 64 -16.41 0.16 6.00
C ILE A 64 -16.16 1.04 4.79
N LEU A 65 -17.18 1.43 4.03
CA LEU A 65 -17.02 2.23 2.81
C LEU A 65 -16.32 3.57 3.05
N VAL A 66 -16.58 4.21 4.20
CA VAL A 66 -15.89 5.44 4.60
C VAL A 66 -14.40 5.15 4.83
N LEU A 67 -14.08 4.11 5.61
CA LEU A 67 -12.69 3.73 5.89
C LEU A 67 -11.94 3.26 4.63
N GLU A 68 -12.62 2.67 3.67
CA GLU A 68 -12.03 2.28 2.38
C GLU A 68 -11.51 3.49 1.60
N ALA A 69 -12.28 4.58 1.57
CA ALA A 69 -11.85 5.80 0.90
C ALA A 69 -10.59 6.40 1.56
N ASP A 70 -10.52 6.37 2.89
CA ASP A 70 -9.35 6.81 3.66
C ASP A 70 -8.14 5.91 3.39
N LEU A 71 -8.34 4.58 3.35
CA LEU A 71 -7.28 3.61 3.08
C LEU A 71 -6.72 3.79 1.67
N ILE A 72 -7.57 3.94 0.66
CA ILE A 72 -7.15 4.17 -0.72
C ILE A 72 -6.30 5.44 -0.81
N SER A 73 -6.79 6.54 -0.24
CA SER A 73 -6.07 7.82 -0.23
C SER A 73 -4.68 7.69 0.41
N LYS A 74 -4.59 6.92 1.50
CA LYS A 74 -3.32 6.65 2.18
C LYS A 74 -2.37 5.80 1.33
N MET A 75 -2.87 4.75 0.69
CA MET A 75 -2.07 3.90 -0.20
C MET A 75 -1.57 4.67 -1.42
N GLU A 76 -2.38 5.55 -1.99
CA GLU A 76 -1.97 6.44 -3.08
C GLU A 76 -0.83 7.37 -2.65
N LYS A 77 -0.94 7.96 -1.46
CA LYS A 77 0.13 8.78 -0.91
C LYS A 77 1.43 7.99 -0.71
N LEU A 78 1.35 6.79 -0.10
CA LEU A 78 2.53 5.93 0.09
C LEU A 78 3.19 5.57 -1.25
N LYS A 79 2.38 5.30 -2.28
CA LYS A 79 2.86 5.05 -3.64
C LYS A 79 3.59 6.28 -4.21
N GLN A 80 3.03 7.47 -4.05
CA GLN A 80 3.66 8.71 -4.49
C GLN A 80 4.99 8.93 -3.77
N ASP A 81 5.01 8.83 -2.44
CA ASP A 81 6.22 9.02 -1.62
C ASP A 81 7.34 8.05 -2.07
N ALA A 82 7.00 6.78 -2.35
CA ALA A 82 7.95 5.80 -2.86
C ALA A 82 8.49 6.16 -4.25
N GLN A 83 7.64 6.65 -5.15
CA GLN A 83 8.05 7.09 -6.50
C GLN A 83 9.00 8.28 -6.46
N GLU A 84 8.75 9.24 -5.56
CA GLU A 84 9.61 10.39 -5.33
C GLU A 84 10.99 9.97 -4.81
N GLN A 85 11.03 9.04 -3.84
CA GLN A 85 12.29 8.49 -3.31
C GLN A 85 13.11 7.76 -4.38
N ILE A 86 12.47 6.90 -5.20
CA ILE A 86 13.13 6.21 -6.31
C ILE A 86 13.72 7.21 -7.30
N SER A 87 12.94 8.25 -7.65
CA SER A 87 13.38 9.29 -8.58
C SER A 87 14.58 10.06 -8.04
N SER A 88 14.56 10.41 -6.75
CA SER A 88 15.67 11.07 -6.05
C SER A 88 16.94 10.20 -6.05
N LEU A 89 16.82 8.91 -5.74
CA LEU A 89 17.93 7.96 -5.78
C LEU A 89 18.53 7.82 -7.19
N ASN A 90 17.70 7.77 -8.22
CA ASN A 90 18.15 7.73 -9.60
C ASN A 90 18.87 9.02 -10.01
N GLY A 91 18.37 10.18 -9.58
CA GLY A 91 19.04 11.48 -9.75
C GLY A 91 20.41 11.51 -9.09
N ALA A 92 20.51 11.06 -7.84
CA ALA A 92 21.77 11.00 -7.10
C ALA A 92 22.80 10.08 -7.76
N LYS A 93 22.38 8.90 -8.23
CA LYS A 93 23.25 7.97 -9.00
C LYS A 93 23.76 8.61 -10.29
N LYS A 94 22.90 9.31 -11.02
CA LYS A 94 23.28 10.02 -12.26
C LYS A 94 24.31 11.11 -11.99
N LEU A 95 24.08 11.94 -10.97
CA LEU A 95 25.02 13.00 -10.58
C LEU A 95 26.38 12.40 -10.18
N ARG A 96 26.37 11.35 -9.36
CA ARG A 96 27.60 10.64 -8.96
C ARG A 96 28.38 10.13 -10.18
N SER A 97 27.71 9.48 -11.12
CA SER A 97 28.34 8.97 -12.35
C SER A 97 28.94 10.10 -13.20
N GLN A 98 28.25 11.25 -13.30
CA GLN A 98 28.78 12.43 -14.02
C GLN A 98 30.04 12.99 -13.36
N TYR A 99 30.08 13.09 -12.03
CA TYR A 99 31.28 13.51 -11.32
C TYR A 99 32.44 12.53 -11.50
N GLU A 100 32.19 11.22 -11.34
CA GLU A 100 33.21 10.17 -11.55
C GLU A 100 33.79 10.21 -12.98
N GLN A 101 32.95 10.44 -14.00
CA GLN A 101 33.38 10.65 -15.38
C GLN A 101 34.22 11.92 -15.57
N MET A 102 33.85 13.03 -14.94
CA MET A 102 34.64 14.27 -14.99
C MET A 102 36.03 14.07 -14.37
N TYR A 103 36.11 13.44 -13.19
CA TYR A 103 37.38 13.19 -12.50
C TYR A 103 38.31 12.30 -13.35
N THR A 104 37.79 11.21 -13.91
CA THR A 104 38.55 10.30 -14.78
C THR A 104 39.01 10.97 -16.09
N MET A 105 38.22 11.89 -16.66
CA MET A 105 38.64 12.68 -17.82
C MET A 105 39.76 13.70 -17.51
N THR A 106 39.73 14.33 -16.33
CA THR A 106 40.83 15.21 -15.91
C THR A 106 42.13 14.44 -15.64
N ASP A 107 42.10 13.27 -14.99
CA ASP A 107 43.31 12.50 -14.72
C ASP A 107 43.95 11.94 -15.99
N GLY A 108 43.17 11.55 -17.00
CA GLY A 108 43.70 11.07 -18.30
C GLY A 108 44.31 12.18 -19.18
N ALA A 109 43.90 13.43 -19.01
CA ALA A 109 44.35 14.55 -19.85
C ALA A 109 45.72 15.14 -19.45
N PHE A 110 46.23 14.80 -18.26
CA PHE A 110 47.55 15.27 -17.79
C PHE A 110 48.70 14.29 -18.02
N TYR A 111 48.44 13.07 -18.49
CA TYR A 111 49.46 12.04 -18.67
C TYR A 111 50.12 11.98 -20.06
N ASP A 112 49.71 12.80 -21.04
CA ASP A 112 50.33 12.86 -22.38
C ASP A 112 51.11 14.16 -22.63
N LYS A 113 51.88 14.61 -21.63
CA LYS A 113 52.89 15.67 -21.79
C LYS A 113 54.10 15.40 -20.89
N ARG A 114 54.82 14.31 -21.15
CA ARG A 114 56.27 14.09 -20.88
C ARG A 114 56.60 12.62 -21.16
N GLY A 115 57.34 12.38 -22.24
CA GLY A 115 57.89 11.06 -22.59
C GLY A 115 58.20 10.97 -24.07
#